data_AF-A0A355FKU7-F1
#
_entry.id   AF-A0A355FKU7-F1
#
_cell.length_a   1.000
_cell.length_b   1.000
_cell.length_c   1.000
_cell.angle_alpha   90.00
_cell.angle_beta   90.00
_cell.angle_gamma   90.00
#
_symmetry.space_group_name_H-M   'P 1'
#
loop_
_entity.id
_entity.type
_entity.pdbx_description
1 polymer ?
#
loop_
_entity_poly.entity_id
_entity_poly.type
_entity_poly.pdbx_seq_one_letter_code
_entity_poly.pdbx_strand_id
1 'polypeptide(L)'
;MVINEELLNEVTGGAKASPRLRMNHNFHDRLDAPAQRLLNALEPGTVLPVHRHPHTAETYLVLRGAIRVMFYNDSKEQTFECILDPLQHEYGIHIPAGQWHTLEVLESGTVIF
;
A
#
# COMPACT_ATOMS: atom_id res chain seq x y z
N MET A 1 -16.82 5.96 -10.66
CA MET A 1 -16.89 5.86 -9.18
C MET A 1 -16.02 6.94 -8.59
N VAL A 2 -16.44 7.58 -7.50
CA VAL A 2 -15.66 8.61 -6.80
C VAL A 2 -14.98 7.96 -5.59
N ILE A 3 -13.71 8.26 -5.36
CA ILE A 3 -13.02 7.87 -4.11
C ILE A 3 -13.30 8.97 -3.09
N ASN A 4 -14.15 8.66 -2.11
CA ASN A 4 -14.59 9.59 -1.06
C ASN A 4 -14.44 8.95 0.33
N GLU A 5 -14.71 9.72 1.39
CA GLU A 5 -14.59 9.21 2.76
C GLU A 5 -15.45 7.98 3.04
N GLU A 6 -16.66 7.91 2.48
CA GLU A 6 -17.57 6.77 2.65
C GLU A 6 -16.94 5.47 2.13
N LEU A 7 -16.40 5.50 0.91
CA LEU A 7 -15.68 4.36 0.34
C LEU A 7 -14.46 4.00 1.20
N LEU A 8 -13.65 4.99 1.60
CA LEU A 8 -12.47 4.71 2.42
C LEU A 8 -12.87 4.11 3.79
N ASN A 9 -13.97 4.55 4.38
CA ASN A 9 -14.51 4.01 5.64
C ASN A 9 -15.01 2.57 5.47
N GLU A 10 -15.69 2.25 4.38
CA GLU A 10 -16.14 0.89 4.07
C GLU A 10 -14.95 -0.07 3.97
N VAL A 11 -13.96 0.26 3.14
CA VAL A 11 -12.83 -0.65 2.88
C VAL A 11 -11.94 -0.81 4.12
N THR A 12 -11.75 0.25 4.91
CA THR A 12 -11.03 0.16 6.20
C THR A 12 -11.81 -0.61 7.27
N GLY A 13 -13.14 -0.52 7.29
CA GLY A 13 -13.98 -1.39 8.11
C GLY A 13 -13.73 -2.87 7.79
N GLY A 14 -13.64 -3.20 6.49
CA GLY A 14 -13.27 -4.54 6.03
C GLY A 14 -11.85 -4.96 6.44
N ALA A 15 -10.88 -4.04 6.39
CA ALA A 15 -9.51 -4.30 6.83
C ALA A 15 -9.44 -4.61 8.34
N LYS A 16 -10.13 -3.83 9.18
CA LYS A 16 -10.19 -4.02 10.65
C LYS A 16 -10.82 -5.36 11.06
N ALA A 17 -11.79 -5.84 10.30
CA ALA A 17 -12.43 -7.14 10.54
C ALA A 17 -11.64 -8.32 9.97
N SER A 18 -10.65 -8.07 9.12
CA SER A 18 -9.85 -9.09 8.46
C SER A 18 -8.75 -9.62 9.39
N PRO A 19 -8.54 -10.95 9.52
CA PRO A 19 -7.42 -11.50 10.28
C PRO A 19 -6.05 -11.03 9.77
N ARG A 20 -5.98 -10.64 8.50
CA ARG A 20 -4.76 -10.12 7.85
C ARG A 20 -4.60 -8.61 8.01
N LEU A 21 -5.58 -7.93 8.61
CA LEU A 21 -5.61 -6.49 8.84
C LEU A 21 -5.55 -5.65 7.55
N ARG A 22 -5.93 -6.26 6.42
CA ARG A 22 -5.99 -5.59 5.12
C ARG A 22 -7.16 -6.02 4.26
N MET A 23 -7.62 -5.12 3.40
CA MET A 23 -8.72 -5.33 2.45
C MET A 23 -8.49 -4.55 1.16
N ASN A 24 -8.81 -5.17 0.02
CA ASN A 24 -8.71 -4.54 -1.28
C ASN A 24 -10.08 -4.12 -1.81
N HIS A 25 -10.14 -2.99 -2.51
CA HIS A 25 -11.25 -2.63 -3.39
C HIS A 25 -10.71 -2.49 -4.82
N ASN A 26 -11.07 -3.43 -5.71
CA ASN A 26 -10.52 -3.49 -7.07
C ASN A 26 -11.34 -2.65 -8.06
N PHE A 27 -10.67 -1.80 -8.84
CA PHE A 27 -11.28 -1.03 -9.94
C PHE A 27 -11.10 -1.67 -11.32
N HIS A 28 -10.35 -2.77 -11.38
CA HIS A 28 -10.13 -3.52 -12.60
C HIS A 28 -11.09 -4.69 -12.65
N ASP A 29 -11.68 -4.95 -13.82
CA ASP A 29 -12.73 -5.98 -13.97
C ASP A 29 -12.18 -7.41 -13.94
N ARG A 30 -10.86 -7.57 -14.13
CA ARG A 30 -10.21 -8.87 -14.27
C ARG A 30 -8.84 -8.89 -13.62
N LEU A 31 -8.52 -10.00 -12.97
CA LEU A 31 -7.23 -10.18 -12.30
C LEU A 31 -6.02 -10.17 -13.25
N ASP A 32 -6.25 -10.46 -14.54
CA ASP A 32 -5.23 -10.41 -15.60
C ASP A 32 -5.11 -9.04 -16.27
N ALA A 33 -5.75 -8.00 -15.69
CA ALA A 33 -5.62 -6.65 -16.19
C ALA A 33 -4.14 -6.22 -16.21
N PRO A 34 -3.70 -5.50 -17.27
CA PRO A 34 -2.30 -5.09 -17.42
C PRO A 34 -1.85 -4.10 -16.34
N ALA A 35 -2.78 -3.43 -15.66
CA ALA A 35 -2.53 -2.60 -14.51
C ALA A 35 -3.52 -2.94 -13.38
N GLN A 36 -2.98 -3.26 -12.21
CA GLN A 36 -3.78 -3.51 -11.01
C GLN A 36 -4.13 -2.16 -10.39
N ARG A 37 -5.35 -1.69 -10.62
CA ARG A 37 -5.90 -0.49 -9.98
C ARG A 37 -6.77 -0.93 -8.82
N LEU A 38 -6.38 -0.61 -7.59
CA LEU A 38 -7.13 -0.98 -6.39
C LEU A 38 -6.88 0.02 -5.27
N LEU A 39 -7.82 0.11 -4.33
CA LEU A 39 -7.51 0.59 -2.99
C LEU A 39 -7.03 -0.59 -2.15
N ASN A 40 -6.01 -0.37 -1.33
CA ASN A 40 -5.56 -1.30 -0.32
C ASN A 40 -5.67 -0.61 1.04
N ALA A 41 -6.72 -0.96 1.79
CA ALA A 41 -6.86 -0.54 3.17
C ALA A 41 -6.00 -1.43 4.06
N LEU A 42 -5.18 -0.80 4.88
CA LEU A 42 -4.16 -1.45 5.69
C LEU A 42 -4.27 -0.91 7.12
N GLU A 43 -4.26 -1.79 8.11
CA GLU A 43 -4.27 -1.40 9.52
C GLU A 43 -2.93 -1.69 10.20
N PRO A 44 -2.57 -0.96 11.28
CA PRO A 44 -1.41 -1.27 12.11
C PRO A 44 -1.37 -2.74 12.52
N GLY A 45 -0.21 -3.39 12.35
CA GLY A 45 -0.05 -4.83 12.54
C GLY A 45 -0.25 -5.66 11.27
N THR A 46 -0.62 -5.04 10.14
CA THR A 46 -0.58 -5.73 8.83
C THR A 46 0.83 -6.24 8.56
N VAL A 47 0.95 -7.55 8.36
CA VAL A 47 2.22 -8.18 7.96
C VAL A 47 2.27 -8.28 6.44
N LEU A 48 3.18 -7.51 5.84
CA LEU A 48 3.56 -7.63 4.43
C LEU A 48 5.01 -8.12 4.35
N PRO A 49 5.26 -9.33 3.81
CA PRO A 49 6.61 -9.80 3.59
C PRO A 49 7.38 -8.87 2.64
N VAL A 50 8.69 -8.79 2.82
CA VAL A 50 9.57 -8.17 1.82
C VAL A 50 9.41 -8.93 0.50
N HIS A 51 9.05 -8.21 -0.56
CA HIS A 51 8.76 -8.77 -1.87
C HIS A 51 9.25 -7.85 -2.99
N ARG A 52 9.21 -8.35 -4.22
CA ARG A 52 9.51 -7.57 -5.42
C ARG A 52 8.66 -8.07 -6.57
N HIS A 53 8.39 -7.16 -7.51
CA HIS A 53 7.76 -7.48 -8.78
C HIS A 53 8.83 -7.52 -9.88
N PRO A 54 9.20 -8.69 -10.44
CA PRO A 54 10.34 -8.80 -11.36
C PRO A 54 10.17 -8.07 -12.69
N HIS A 55 8.92 -7.82 -13.10
CA HIS A 55 8.60 -7.35 -14.46
C HIS A 55 7.71 -6.11 -14.50
N THR A 56 7.19 -5.69 -13.34
CA THR A 56 6.29 -4.53 -13.24
C THR A 56 6.77 -3.63 -12.11
N ALA A 57 6.64 -2.33 -12.31
CA ALA A 57 6.78 -1.38 -11.23
C ALA A 57 5.50 -1.33 -10.40
N GLU A 58 5.60 -0.79 -9.20
CA GLU A 58 4.49 -0.55 -8.28
C GLU A 58 4.53 0.91 -7.85
N THR A 59 3.37 1.50 -7.58
CA THR A 59 3.27 2.87 -7.10
C THR A 59 2.34 2.84 -5.91
N TYR A 60 2.74 3.50 -4.82
CA TYR A 60 1.85 3.79 -3.70
C TYR A 60 1.49 5.26 -3.72
N LEU A 61 0.20 5.55 -3.64
CA LEU A 61 -0.32 6.87 -3.29
C LEU A 61 -1.11 6.73 -2.00
N VAL A 62 -0.68 7.42 -0.93
CA VAL A 62 -1.42 7.43 0.33
C VAL A 62 -2.57 8.43 0.19
N LEU A 63 -3.80 7.92 0.29
CA LEU A 63 -5.00 8.75 0.23
C LEU A 63 -5.44 9.22 1.62
N ARG A 64 -5.16 8.40 2.65
CA ARG A 64 -5.46 8.67 4.05
C ARG A 64 -4.54 7.84 4.95
N GLY A 65 -4.19 8.37 6.11
CA GLY A 65 -3.30 7.75 7.08
C GLY A 65 -1.83 7.88 6.67
N ALA A 66 -0.99 6.99 7.17
CA ALA A 66 0.45 7.05 6.94
C ALA A 66 1.09 5.67 6.92
N ILE A 67 2.13 5.51 6.09
CA ILE A 67 2.97 4.31 6.01
C ILE A 67 4.44 4.66 6.05
N ARG A 68 5.28 3.74 6.54
CA ARG A 68 6.72 3.74 6.27
C ARG A 68 6.99 2.73 5.17
N VAL A 69 7.70 3.13 4.12
CA VAL A 69 8.16 2.23 3.06
C VAL A 69 9.65 1.96 3.25
N MET A 70 10.06 0.70 3.13
CA MET A 70 11.45 0.28 3.28
C MET A 70 11.89 -0.52 2.06
N PHE A 71 13.07 -0.21 1.53
CA PHE A 71 13.70 -0.95 0.44
C PHE A 71 14.89 -1.75 0.94
N TYR A 72 15.13 -2.86 0.26
CA TYR A 72 16.20 -3.79 0.57
C TYR A 72 17.03 -4.12 -0.68
N ASN A 73 18.26 -4.56 -0.48
CA ASN A 73 19.07 -5.18 -1.53
C ASN A 73 18.97 -6.72 -1.49
N ASP A 74 19.63 -7.40 -2.44
CA ASP A 74 19.65 -8.87 -2.50
C ASP A 74 20.37 -9.53 -1.30
N SER A 75 21.21 -8.78 -0.59
CA SER A 75 21.85 -9.21 0.67
C SER A 75 20.94 -9.08 1.89
N LYS A 76 19.68 -8.67 1.70
CA LYS A 76 18.67 -8.42 2.75
C LYS A 76 18.99 -7.23 3.66
N GLU A 77 19.85 -6.33 3.20
CA GLU A 77 20.17 -5.10 3.92
C GLU A 77 19.16 -4.02 3.53
N GLN A 78 18.64 -3.29 4.51
CA GLN A 78 17.80 -2.12 4.23
C GLN A 78 18.67 -1.02 3.63
N THR A 79 18.30 -0.52 2.45
CA THR A 79 19.05 0.49 1.70
C THR A 79 18.38 1.85 1.70
N PHE A 80 17.08 1.91 1.96
CA PHE A 80 16.29 3.13 1.95
C PHE A 80 15.05 2.97 2.81
N GLU A 81 14.61 4.08 3.41
CA GLU A 81 13.31 4.20 4.05
C GLU A 81 12.74 5.60 3.85
N CYS A 82 11.42 5.71 3.78
CA CYS A 82 10.71 6.98 3.86
C CYS A 82 9.35 6.80 4.54
N ILE A 83 8.78 7.90 5.02
CA ILE A 83 7.40 7.96 5.49
C ILE A 83 6.58 8.67 4.43
N LEU A 84 5.42 8.09 4.11
CA LEU A 84 4.41 8.71 3.27
C LEU A 84 3.23 9.07 4.16
N ASP A 85 2.97 10.37 4.24
CA ASP A 85 1.88 10.97 4.99
C ASP A 85 1.40 12.22 4.21
N PRO A 86 0.18 12.20 3.65
CA PRO A 86 -0.39 13.33 2.93
C PRO A 86 -0.48 14.61 3.76
N LEU A 87 -0.60 14.50 5.09
CA LEU A 87 -0.61 15.64 6.01
C LEU A 87 0.77 16.28 6.16
N GLN A 88 1.84 15.52 5.87
CA GLN A 88 3.23 16.02 5.81
C GLN A 88 3.68 16.32 4.37
N HIS A 89 2.75 16.33 3.40
CA HIS A 89 3.01 16.58 1.99
C HIS A 89 3.87 15.51 1.27
N GLU A 90 3.95 14.30 1.83
CA GLU A 90 4.61 13.14 1.20
C GLU A 90 3.55 12.15 0.72
N TYR A 91 3.12 12.30 -0.53
CA TYR A 91 1.90 11.64 -1.02
C TYR A 91 2.10 10.22 -1.55
N GLY A 92 3.31 9.87 -1.99
CA GLY A 92 3.51 8.61 -2.68
C GLY A 92 4.93 8.30 -3.07
N ILE A 93 5.15 7.07 -3.51
CA ILE A 93 6.44 6.57 -3.99
C ILE A 93 6.25 5.70 -5.22
N HIS A 94 7.19 5.83 -6.16
CA HIS A 94 7.35 4.89 -7.26
C HIS A 94 8.39 3.84 -6.88
N ILE A 95 8.01 2.57 -6.99
CA ILE A 95 8.84 1.42 -6.69
C ILE A 95 9.21 0.74 -8.02
N PRO A 96 10.48 0.83 -8.45
CA PRO A 96 10.90 0.24 -9.72
C PRO A 96 10.73 -1.29 -9.75
N ALA A 97 10.58 -1.85 -10.95
CA ALA A 97 10.57 -3.30 -11.15
C ALA A 97 11.87 -3.92 -10.58
N GLY A 98 11.71 -5.03 -9.87
CA GLY A 98 12.82 -5.75 -9.23
C GLY A 98 13.24 -5.22 -7.85
N GLN A 99 12.77 -4.05 -7.42
CA GLN A 99 13.11 -3.50 -6.10
C GLN A 99 12.48 -4.34 -4.98
N TRP A 100 13.31 -4.87 -4.07
CA TRP A 100 12.81 -5.46 -2.82
C TRP A 100 12.26 -4.38 -1.92
N HIS A 101 11.03 -4.54 -1.48
CA HIS A 101 10.37 -3.56 -0.64
C HIS A 101 9.32 -4.20 0.28
N THR A 102 8.97 -3.45 1.31
CA THR A 102 7.77 -3.67 2.13
C THR A 102 7.32 -2.34 2.72
N LEU A 103 6.22 -2.36 3.47
CA LEU A 103 5.72 -1.22 4.23
C LEU A 103 5.32 -1.62 5.65
N GLU A 104 5.38 -0.64 6.55
CA GLU A 104 4.78 -0.65 7.88
C GLU A 104 3.63 0.37 7.91
N VAL A 105 2.50 -0.01 8.48
CA VAL A 105 1.34 0.88 8.63
C VAL A 105 1.46 1.65 9.95
N LEU A 106 1.49 2.99 9.87
CA LEU A 106 1.72 3.85 11.03
C LEU A 106 0.41 4.36 11.66
N GLU A 107 -0.65 4.47 10.86
CA GLU A 107 -1.94 5.01 11.30
C GLU A 107 -3.12 4.08 10.97
N SER A 108 -4.10 4.00 11.89
CA SER A 108 -5.33 3.25 11.64
C SER A 108 -6.18 3.92 10.56
N GLY A 109 -6.85 3.12 9.72
CA GLY A 109 -7.63 3.64 8.61
C GLY A 109 -6.80 4.08 7.41
N THR A 110 -5.54 3.65 7.34
CA THR A 110 -4.65 3.91 6.21
C THR A 110 -5.19 3.27 4.93
N VAL A 111 -5.22 4.04 3.85
CA VAL A 111 -5.58 3.54 2.52
C VAL A 111 -4.58 4.04 1.49
N ILE A 112 -4.02 3.09 0.73
CA ILE A 112 -3.17 3.37 -0.42
C ILE A 112 -3.88 3.00 -1.73
N PHE A 113 -3.52 3.68 -2.81
CA PHE A 113 -3.82 3.30 -4.18
C PHE A 113 -2.56 2.80 -4.87
#